data_AF-A0A831EMB7-F1
#
_entry.id   AF-A0A831EMB7-F1
#
_cell.length_a   1.000
_cell.length_b   1.000
_cell.length_c   1.000
_cell.angle_alpha   90.00
_cell.angle_beta   90.00
_cell.angle_gamma   90.00
#
_symmetry.space_group_name_H-M   'P 1'
#
loop_
_entity.id
_entity.type
_entity.pdbx_description
1 polymer ?
#
loop_
_entity_poly.entity_id
_entity_poly.type
_entity_poly.pdbx_seq_one_letter_code
_entity_poly.pdbx_strand_id
1 'polypeptide(L)'
;MFRTQYDRQRVTCEPGSRIHKTYGGHYDEKGRVVLEETGEINLYDEIQSHAESVDIHVLMKRYANGDAEALSKQQGFFGDVLDFPKTYAEALNHMNEMERQFMALPVETREKFGHSFSEFLAASGEPDFLDRLGIKAEPASEPEQPEPAKEVTE
;
A
#
# COMPACT_ATOMS: atom_id res chain seq x y z
N MET A 1 2.95 47.54 41.20
CA MET A 1 1.56 47.46 40.70
C MET A 1 1.34 46.04 40.18
N PHE A 2 0.28 45.35 40.57
CA PHE A 2 0.07 43.92 40.27
C PHE A 2 -0.67 43.77 38.94
N ARG A 3 -0.26 42.82 38.10
CA ARG A 3 -0.89 42.56 36.79
C ARG A 3 -2.26 41.93 37.04
N THR A 4 -3.33 42.58 36.57
CA THR A 4 -4.72 42.11 36.77
C THR A 4 -5.27 41.45 35.51
N GLN A 5 -6.37 40.71 35.65
CA GLN A 5 -7.09 40.08 34.53
C GLN A 5 -7.58 41.06 33.45
N TYR A 6 -7.64 42.35 33.78
CA TYR A 6 -8.04 43.44 32.87
C TYR A 6 -6.85 44.03 32.11
N ASP A 7 -5.62 43.72 32.51
CA ASP A 7 -4.36 44.16 31.91
C ASP A 7 -3.78 43.08 30.98
N ARG A 8 -4.65 42.47 30.16
CA ARG A 8 -4.28 41.42 29.22
C ARG A 8 -3.75 42.03 27.93
N GLN A 9 -2.50 41.74 27.61
CA GLN A 9 -1.93 42.09 26.32
C GLN A 9 -2.51 41.14 25.27
N ARG A 10 -3.26 41.68 24.29
CA ARG A 10 -3.74 40.89 23.16
C ARG A 10 -2.56 40.58 22.26
N VAL A 11 -2.15 39.32 22.21
CA VAL A 11 -1.17 38.84 21.24
C VAL A 11 -1.94 38.55 19.96
N THR A 12 -1.64 39.30 18.90
CA THR A 12 -2.17 39.04 17.56
C THR A 12 -1.25 38.05 16.86
N CYS A 13 -1.80 36.94 16.36
CA CYS A 13 -1.07 36.04 15.47
C CYS A 13 -1.23 36.49 14.02
N GLU A 14 -0.24 36.19 13.19
CA GLU A 14 -0.35 36.39 11.75
C GLU A 14 -1.43 35.46 11.18
N PRO A 15 -2.35 35.94 10.33
CA PRO A 15 -3.47 35.15 9.81
C PRO A 15 -3.04 34.06 8.81
N GLY A 16 -1.74 33.93 8.54
CA GLY A 16 -1.19 33.09 7.48
C GLY A 16 -1.42 33.67 6.08
N SER A 17 -0.93 32.95 5.07
CA SER A 17 -1.09 33.29 3.66
C SER A 17 -1.97 32.27 2.95
N ARG A 18 -2.77 32.72 1.96
CA ARG A 18 -3.51 31.84 1.05
C ARG A 18 -2.58 31.08 0.10
N ILE A 19 -1.42 31.66 -0.18
CA ILE A 19 -0.42 31.12 -1.09
C ILE A 19 0.60 30.34 -0.27
N HIS A 20 0.78 29.08 -0.60
CA HIS A 20 1.79 28.18 -0.08
C HIS A 20 2.95 28.07 -1.07
N LYS A 21 4.11 28.61 -0.70
CA LYS A 21 5.31 28.55 -1.53
C LYS A 21 5.97 27.18 -1.40
N THR A 22 6.25 26.55 -2.53
CA THR A 22 6.93 25.26 -2.61
C THR A 22 8.39 25.48 -2.94
N TYR A 23 9.26 24.85 -2.16
CA TYR A 23 10.71 24.95 -2.33
C TYR A 23 11.26 23.65 -2.93
N GLY A 24 12.16 23.79 -3.90
CA GLY A 24 12.88 22.70 -4.53
C GLY A 24 14.38 22.85 -4.30
N GLY A 25 15.11 21.74 -4.31
CA GLY A 25 16.57 21.75 -4.23
C GLY A 25 17.20 22.11 -5.57
N HIS A 26 17.93 23.23 -5.61
CA HIS A 26 18.76 23.64 -6.73
C HIS A 26 20.24 23.51 -6.35
N TYR A 27 21.10 23.14 -7.31
CA TYR A 27 22.54 23.04 -7.08
C TYR A 27 23.22 24.36 -7.48
N ASP A 28 23.85 25.02 -6.52
CA ASP A 28 24.67 26.19 -6.78
C ASP A 28 25.93 25.84 -7.59
N GLU A 29 26.61 26.86 -8.12
CA GLU A 29 27.91 26.74 -8.81
C GLU A 29 28.99 26.01 -7.99
N LYS A 30 28.81 25.92 -6.67
CA LYS A 30 29.70 25.23 -5.72
C LYS A 30 29.24 23.78 -5.41
N GLY A 31 28.24 23.26 -6.11
CA GLY A 31 27.69 21.92 -5.95
C GLY A 31 26.91 21.70 -4.65
N ARG A 32 26.45 22.76 -3.98
CA ARG A 32 25.65 22.68 -2.74
C ARG A 32 24.18 22.75 -3.08
N VAL A 33 23.36 21.98 -2.38
CA VAL A 33 21.89 22.05 -2.50
C VAL A 33 21.39 23.26 -1.73
N VAL A 34 20.76 24.20 -2.43
CA VAL A 34 20.08 25.36 -1.87
C VAL A 34 18.59 25.23 -2.17
N LEU A 35 17.76 25.60 -1.20
CA LEU A 35 16.31 25.66 -1.36
C LEU A 35 15.96 26.93 -2.13
N GLU A 36 15.38 26.77 -3.32
CA GLU A 36 14.85 27.85 -4.14
C GLU A 36 13.33 27.75 -4.25
N GLU A 37 12.64 28.88 -4.33
CA GLU A 37 11.18 28.93 -4.54
C GLU A 37 10.87 28.39 -5.94
N THR A 38 10.41 27.14 -6.01
CA THR A 38 10.12 26.44 -7.27
C THR A 38 8.70 26.69 -7.74
N GLY A 39 7.78 27.04 -6.85
CA GLY A 39 6.42 27.40 -7.25
C GLY A 39 5.54 27.87 -6.11
N GLU A 40 4.30 28.21 -6.46
CA GLU A 40 3.28 28.70 -5.54
C GLU A 40 1.99 27.92 -5.73
N ILE A 41 1.41 27.47 -4.61
CA ILE A 41 0.14 26.72 -4.57
C ILE A 41 -0.90 27.60 -3.87
N ASN A 42 -2.05 27.81 -4.51
CA ASN A 42 -3.18 28.47 -3.88
C ASN A 42 -3.96 27.43 -3.05
N LEU A 43 -3.82 27.50 -1.72
CA LEU A 43 -4.39 26.53 -0.80
C LEU A 43 -5.91 26.41 -0.91
N TYR A 44 -6.60 27.53 -1.17
CA TYR A 44 -8.05 27.51 -1.32
C TYR A 44 -8.47 26.73 -2.56
N ASP A 45 -7.78 26.94 -3.68
CA ASP A 45 -8.13 26.32 -4.95
C ASP A 45 -7.82 24.82 -4.90
N GLU A 46 -6.72 24.44 -4.23
CA GLU A 46 -6.40 23.04 -3.92
C GLU A 46 -7.51 22.37 -3.09
N ILE A 47 -7.97 23.00 -2.00
CA ILE A 47 -9.08 22.48 -1.20
C ILE A 47 -10.36 22.33 -2.04
N GLN A 48 -10.68 23.32 -2.87
CA GLN A 48 -11.86 23.27 -3.72
C GLN A 48 -11.77 22.20 -4.80
N SER A 49 -10.57 21.86 -5.28
CA SER A 49 -10.38 20.79 -6.26
C SER A 49 -10.86 19.42 -5.73
N HIS A 50 -10.89 19.23 -4.41
CA HIS A 50 -11.38 18.01 -3.77
C HIS A 50 -12.89 18.00 -3.50
N ALA A 51 -13.63 19.07 -3.82
CA ALA A 51 -15.05 19.20 -3.47
C ALA A 51 -15.91 18.04 -4.02
N GLU A 52 -15.68 17.63 -5.27
CA GLU A 52 -16.41 16.52 -5.89
C GLU A 52 -16.13 15.17 -5.23
N SER A 53 -14.91 14.97 -4.71
CA SER A 53 -14.52 13.71 -4.06
C SER A 53 -15.18 13.49 -2.70
N VAL A 54 -15.73 14.55 -2.10
CA VAL A 54 -16.36 14.54 -0.76
C VAL A 54 -17.90 14.69 -0.86
N ASP A 55 -18.45 15.12 -1.99
CA ASP A 55 -19.90 15.25 -2.15
C ASP A 55 -20.59 13.88 -2.19
N ILE A 56 -21.43 13.64 -1.19
CA ILE A 56 -22.19 12.39 -1.05
C ILE A 56 -23.11 12.13 -2.26
N HIS A 57 -23.65 13.15 -2.91
CA HIS A 57 -24.52 12.95 -4.07
C HIS A 57 -23.75 12.40 -5.27
N VAL A 58 -22.50 12.84 -5.45
CA VAL A 58 -21.62 12.34 -6.49
C VAL A 58 -21.22 10.90 -6.19
N LEU A 59 -20.83 10.61 -4.95
CA LEU A 59 -20.48 9.26 -4.51
C LEU A 59 -21.65 8.27 -4.68
N MET A 60 -22.86 8.66 -4.30
CA MET A 60 -24.05 7.83 -4.45
C MET A 60 -24.40 7.59 -5.93
N LYS A 61 -24.23 8.58 -6.80
CA LYS A 61 -24.41 8.41 -8.25
C LYS A 61 -23.37 7.45 -8.84
N ARG A 62 -22.11 7.55 -8.43
CA ARG A 62 -21.04 6.62 -8.85
C ARG A 62 -21.36 5.19 -8.42
N TYR A 63 -21.78 5.00 -7.17
CA TYR A 63 -22.20 3.70 -6.67
C TYR A 63 -23.41 3.14 -7.43
N ALA A 64 -24.43 3.96 -7.68
CA ALA A 64 -25.60 3.56 -8.48
C ALA A 64 -25.22 3.18 -9.93
N ASN A 65 -24.16 3.76 -10.48
CA ASN A 65 -23.60 3.41 -11.79
C ASN A 65 -22.72 2.15 -11.76
N GLY A 66 -22.56 1.49 -10.61
CA GLY A 66 -21.83 0.23 -10.46
C GLY A 66 -20.40 0.36 -9.93
N ASP A 67 -19.97 1.55 -9.52
CA ASP A 67 -18.66 1.76 -8.87
C ASP A 67 -18.73 1.33 -7.39
N ALA A 68 -18.52 0.04 -7.12
CA ALA A 68 -18.56 -0.52 -5.77
C ALA A 68 -17.46 0.04 -4.85
N GLU A 69 -16.36 0.53 -5.42
CA GLU A 69 -15.24 1.11 -4.67
C GLU A 69 -15.50 2.58 -4.26
N ALA A 70 -16.55 3.22 -4.80
CA ALA A 70 -16.90 4.61 -4.49
C ALA A 70 -17.11 4.86 -2.98
N LEU A 71 -17.60 3.87 -2.24
CA LEU A 71 -17.77 3.94 -0.77
C LEU A 71 -16.63 3.30 0.02
N SER A 72 -15.91 2.33 -0.57
CA SER A 72 -14.94 1.49 0.13
C SER A 72 -13.55 1.63 -0.48
N LYS A 73 -12.84 2.70 -0.09
CA LYS A 73 -11.45 2.96 -0.55
C LYS A 73 -10.43 1.92 -0.06
N GLN A 74 -10.71 1.23 1.04
CA GLN A 74 -9.84 0.18 1.59
C GLN A 74 -10.68 -1.03 1.97
N GLN A 75 -10.72 -2.02 1.08
CA GLN A 75 -11.25 -3.32 1.43
C GLN A 75 -10.19 -4.06 2.26
N GLY A 76 -10.44 -4.20 3.56
CA GLY A 76 -9.57 -4.96 4.44
C GLY A 76 -9.53 -6.42 3.97
N PHE A 77 -8.33 -6.96 3.79
CA PHE A 77 -8.13 -8.38 3.55
C PHE A 77 -8.03 -9.09 4.91
N PHE A 78 -8.89 -10.07 5.13
CA PHE A 78 -8.77 -10.99 6.25
C PHE A 78 -7.97 -12.20 5.79
N GLY A 79 -6.72 -12.27 6.23
CA GLY A 79 -5.84 -13.42 6.04
C GLY A 79 -4.92 -13.58 7.24
N ASP A 80 -4.34 -14.75 7.39
CA ASP A 80 -3.30 -14.96 8.37
C ASP A 80 -2.04 -14.19 7.94
N VAL A 81 -1.64 -13.20 8.75
CA VAL A 81 -0.47 -12.33 8.48
C VAL A 81 0.66 -12.63 9.49
N LEU A 82 0.57 -13.74 10.24
CA LEU A 82 1.60 -14.09 11.22
C LEU A 82 2.95 -14.42 10.57
N ASP A 83 2.94 -15.05 9.39
CA ASP A 83 4.14 -15.49 8.67
C ASP A 83 4.67 -14.45 7.67
N PHE A 84 4.03 -13.28 7.57
CA PHE A 84 4.54 -12.22 6.71
C PHE A 84 5.74 -11.50 7.34
N PRO A 85 6.82 -11.24 6.59
CA PRO A 85 7.98 -10.56 7.11
C PRO A 85 7.61 -9.15 7.57
N LYS A 86 7.84 -8.86 8.85
CA LYS A 86 7.47 -7.57 9.47
C LYS A 86 8.52 -6.49 9.22
N THR A 87 9.72 -6.91 8.85
CA THR A 87 10.85 -6.03 8.58
C THR A 87 11.51 -6.35 7.25
N TYR A 88 12.09 -5.32 6.63
CA TYR A 88 12.80 -5.47 5.36
C TYR A 88 13.97 -6.47 5.45
N ALA A 89 14.67 -6.51 6.58
CA ALA A 89 15.75 -7.46 6.82
C ALA A 89 15.25 -8.92 6.83
N GLU A 90 14.08 -9.17 7.42
CA GLU A 90 13.44 -10.49 7.44
C GLU A 90 13.02 -10.93 6.04
N ALA A 91 12.46 -10.01 5.23
CA ALA A 91 12.15 -10.28 3.83
C ALA A 91 13.39 -10.66 3.02
N LEU A 92 14.52 -9.95 3.21
CA LEU A 92 15.79 -10.28 2.56
C LEU A 92 16.34 -11.65 3.01
N ASN A 93 16.25 -11.96 4.30
CA ASN A 93 16.67 -13.27 4.80
C ASN A 93 15.82 -14.40 4.21
N HIS A 94 14.52 -14.19 4.10
CA HIS A 94 13.60 -15.14 3.49
C HIS A 94 13.92 -15.36 2.00
N MET A 95 14.20 -14.29 1.24
CA MET A 95 14.65 -14.42 -0.16
C MET A 95 15.95 -15.21 -0.30
N ASN A 96 16.93 -14.95 0.57
CA ASN A 96 18.20 -15.69 0.58
C ASN A 96 18.01 -17.17 0.94
N GLU A 97 17.06 -17.48 1.82
CA GLU A 97 16.73 -18.87 2.18
C GLU A 97 16.09 -19.60 1.00
N MET A 98 15.14 -18.97 0.31
CA MET A 98 14.52 -19.52 -0.90
C MET A 98 15.55 -19.76 -2.01
N GLU A 99 16.51 -18.85 -2.19
CA GLU A 99 17.59 -19.04 -3.16
C GLU A 99 18.47 -20.25 -2.80
N ARG A 100 18.81 -20.42 -1.52
CA ARG A 100 19.57 -21.59 -1.05
C ARG A 100 18.81 -22.89 -1.26
N GLN A 101 17.51 -22.90 -0.97
CA GLN A 101 16.64 -24.06 -1.20
C GLN A 101 16.58 -24.42 -2.69
N PHE A 102 16.42 -23.43 -3.57
CA PHE A 102 16.48 -23.63 -5.01
C PHE A 102 17.80 -24.23 -5.47
N MET A 103 18.93 -23.71 -4.98
CA MET A 103 20.26 -24.22 -5.33
C MET A 103 20.53 -25.64 -4.81
N ALA A 104 19.87 -26.05 -3.71
CA ALA A 104 19.93 -27.40 -3.17
C ALA A 104 19.12 -28.42 -4.00
N LEU A 105 18.24 -27.97 -4.90
CA LEU A 105 17.45 -28.87 -5.75
C LEU A 105 18.33 -29.64 -6.75
N PRO A 106 17.93 -30.87 -7.14
CA PRO A 106 18.59 -31.64 -8.19
C PRO A 106 18.78 -30.85 -9.48
N VAL A 107 19.85 -31.17 -10.23
CA VAL A 107 20.19 -30.46 -11.48
C VAL A 107 19.04 -30.56 -12.50
N GLU A 108 18.40 -31.73 -12.60
CA GLU A 108 17.25 -31.98 -13.50
C GLU A 108 16.07 -31.05 -13.19
N THR A 109 15.79 -30.78 -11.91
CA THR A 109 14.71 -29.88 -11.51
C THR A 109 15.09 -28.42 -11.70
N ARG A 110 16.37 -28.05 -11.54
CA ARG A 110 16.84 -26.67 -11.78
C ARG A 110 16.90 -26.34 -13.27
N GLU A 111 17.17 -27.31 -14.12
CA GLU A 111 17.23 -27.14 -15.59
C GLU A 111 15.88 -26.70 -16.16
N LYS A 112 14.77 -27.21 -15.61
CA LYS A 112 13.41 -26.79 -15.98
C LYS A 112 13.11 -25.31 -15.73
N PHE A 113 13.89 -24.66 -14.87
CA PHE A 113 13.79 -23.23 -14.54
C PHE A 113 15.05 -22.46 -15.01
N GLY A 114 15.76 -22.98 -16.02
CA GLY A 114 16.91 -22.30 -16.62
C GLY A 114 18.10 -22.10 -15.67
N HIS A 115 18.19 -22.90 -14.58
CA HIS A 115 19.14 -22.71 -13.48
C HIS A 115 19.10 -21.32 -12.82
N SER A 116 18.05 -20.55 -13.06
CA SER A 116 17.92 -19.17 -12.58
C SER A 116 16.86 -19.07 -11.50
N PHE A 117 17.24 -18.49 -10.35
CA PHE A 117 16.30 -18.24 -9.26
C PHE A 117 15.23 -17.19 -9.64
N SER A 118 15.56 -16.23 -10.51
CA SER A 118 14.58 -15.24 -10.97
C SER A 118 13.50 -15.86 -11.86
N GLU A 119 13.87 -16.82 -12.72
CA GLU A 119 12.91 -17.57 -13.54
C GLU A 119 12.04 -18.49 -12.69
N PHE A 120 12.61 -19.08 -11.63
CA PHE A 120 11.87 -19.85 -10.64
C PHE A 120 10.83 -19.02 -9.88
N LEU A 121 11.19 -17.81 -9.42
CA LEU A 121 10.24 -16.90 -8.77
C LEU A 121 9.16 -16.41 -9.73
N ALA A 122 9.51 -16.08 -10.96
CA ALA A 122 8.54 -15.67 -11.97
C ALA A 122 7.54 -16.80 -12.29
N ALA A 123 8.03 -18.04 -12.35
CA ALA A 123 7.20 -19.21 -12.57
C ALA A 123 6.32 -19.59 -11.37
N SER A 124 6.62 -19.11 -10.15
CA SER A 124 5.85 -19.47 -8.93
C SER A 124 4.37 -19.05 -8.96
N GLY A 125 4.02 -18.06 -9.79
CA GLY A 125 2.64 -17.63 -10.03
C GLY A 125 1.92 -18.37 -11.16
N GLU A 126 2.61 -19.26 -11.89
CA GLU A 126 2.01 -20.02 -12.99
C GLU A 126 1.36 -21.32 -12.50
N PRO A 127 0.24 -21.76 -13.11
CA PRO A 127 -0.43 -23.00 -12.72
C PRO A 127 0.42 -24.27 -12.94
N ASP A 128 1.42 -24.21 -13.84
CA ASP A 128 2.32 -25.32 -14.20
C ASP A 128 3.55 -25.44 -13.26
N PHE A 129 3.65 -24.57 -12.26
CA PHE A 129 4.80 -24.51 -11.35
C PHE A 129 5.03 -25.81 -10.57
N LEU A 130 3.97 -26.37 -10.00
CA LEU A 130 4.01 -27.58 -9.19
C LEU A 130 4.38 -28.82 -10.03
N ASP A 131 3.89 -28.86 -11.27
CA ASP A 131 4.20 -29.91 -12.25
C ASP A 131 5.68 -29.87 -12.67
N ARG A 132 6.22 -28.67 -12.92
CA ARG A 132 7.66 -28.47 -13.19
C ARG A 132 8.54 -28.90 -12.02
N LEU A 133 8.14 -28.58 -10.79
CA LEU A 133 8.79 -29.02 -9.55
C LEU A 133 8.71 -30.55 -9.31
N GLY A 134 7.83 -31.26 -10.03
CA GLY A 134 7.68 -32.71 -9.91
C GLY A 134 6.85 -33.15 -8.69
N ILE A 135 6.15 -32.20 -8.05
CA ILE A 135 5.17 -32.49 -7.01
C ILE A 135 3.86 -32.78 -7.73
N LYS A 136 3.56 -34.07 -7.97
CA LYS A 136 2.22 -34.46 -8.43
C LYS A 136 1.20 -33.99 -7.39
N ALA A 137 0.48 -32.94 -7.70
CA ALA A 137 -0.71 -32.57 -6.96
C ALA A 137 -1.75 -33.69 -7.20
N GLU A 138 -1.98 -34.55 -6.20
CA GLU A 138 -3.30 -35.16 -6.11
C GLU A 138 -4.29 -34.01 -5.90
N PRO A 139 -5.41 -33.96 -6.65
CA PRO A 139 -6.38 -32.89 -6.47
C PRO A 139 -6.88 -32.96 -5.03
N ALA A 140 -6.51 -31.97 -4.23
CA ALA A 140 -7.07 -31.79 -2.91
C ALA A 140 -8.59 -31.67 -3.07
N SER A 141 -9.30 -32.67 -2.57
CA SER A 141 -10.74 -32.65 -2.37
C SER A 141 -11.13 -31.33 -1.71
N GLU A 142 -12.09 -30.65 -2.31
CA GLU A 142 -12.72 -29.43 -1.79
C GLU A 142 -12.92 -29.53 -0.26
N PRO A 143 -12.55 -28.51 0.53
CA PRO A 143 -13.04 -28.45 1.91
C PRO A 143 -14.56 -28.28 1.85
N GLU A 144 -15.29 -29.31 2.27
CA GLU A 144 -16.72 -29.25 2.56
C GLU A 144 -17.01 -28.00 3.41
N GLN A 145 -17.75 -27.06 2.82
CA GLN A 145 -18.36 -25.97 3.56
C GLN A 145 -19.29 -26.59 4.62
N PRO A 146 -19.19 -26.26 5.91
CA PRO A 146 -20.22 -26.65 6.86
C PRO A 146 -21.52 -25.95 6.48
N GLU A 147 -22.54 -26.75 6.15
CA GLU A 147 -23.92 -26.29 5.91
C GLU A 147 -24.38 -25.34 7.03
N PRO A 148 -25.04 -24.20 6.72
CA PRO A 148 -25.61 -23.36 7.75
C PRO A 148 -26.70 -24.13 8.50
N ALA A 149 -26.51 -24.25 9.82
CA ALA A 149 -27.47 -24.84 10.73
C ALA A 149 -28.86 -24.20 10.54
N LYS A 150 -29.85 -25.04 10.28
CA LYS A 150 -31.26 -24.69 10.15
C LYS A 150 -31.72 -23.97 11.42
N GLU A 151 -32.27 -22.77 11.26
CA GLU A 151 -33.03 -22.06 12.28
C GLU A 151 -34.16 -22.97 12.80
N VAL A 152 -34.13 -23.24 14.11
CA VAL A 152 -35.28 -23.78 14.84
C VAL A 152 -35.93 -22.60 15.55
N THR A 153 -37.13 -22.28 15.05
CA THR A 153 -38.25 -21.60 15.69
C THR A 153 -38.22 -21.47 17.21
N GLU A 154 -38.49 -20.27 17.69
CA GLU A 154 -39.48 -20.04 18.76
C GLU A 154 -40.27 -18.74 18.47
#